data_AF-A0A957KPD1-F1
#
_entry.id   AF-A0A957KPD1-F1
#
_cell.length_a   1.000
_cell.length_b   1.000
_cell.length_c   1.000
_cell.angle_alpha   90.00
_cell.angle_beta   90.00
_cell.angle_gamma   90.00
#
_symmetry.space_group_name_H-M   'P 1'
#
loop_
_entity.id
_entity.type
_entity.pdbx_description
1 polymer ?
#
loop_
_entity_poly.entity_id
_entity_poly.type
_entity_poly.pdbx_seq_one_letter_code
_entity_poly.pdbx_strand_id
1 'polypeptide(L)'
;MAELSTQERFKRGAADAGRYFEFMAQFVDFEPDHAEAIRATRAIVEQHIPEIVADIYAQLLSFPSTRKHFLKRDGSIDQEYLEFRMQHQATFWRRTAQGVFDEDYARFLDYVGRAHTSQGADPAIYIPERYVIGMLGFVQQRITRALSAEIETVGQDLVLRAIQGWNTLLVVLQEMLSRVYGEGREAESYEPPQALDDEPLQQLAQETYERSLGLPQSVEMREVHVASVADFVAKDRKIVKAEGLSIGVFFVDGQWHALHNSCLHRGGSVCKGPLENGILTCPWHGYEYKLETGELLLDPNARLPRFPVEIRDGEVYLRVPVLAREEVEISLKDLFANAEAKAQNRLAANEFAVADVKPGQIKMVTVGDVAVAVYNVDGAFFATQNTCTHTGGPLNEGSTDGVKVVCPWHGSCFDVTNGSVVAGPATEPLRTYTVVVEGEIGRVT
;
A
#
# COMPACT_ATOMS: atom_id res chain seq x y z
N MET A 1 36.23 -6.34 -25.49
CA MET A 1 35.05 -6.37 -24.60
C MET A 1 33.85 -6.67 -25.47
N ALA A 2 33.16 -7.80 -25.25
CA ALA A 2 31.97 -8.14 -26.04
C ALA A 2 30.87 -7.10 -25.76
N GLU A 3 30.22 -6.60 -26.82
CA GLU A 3 29.08 -5.68 -26.67
C GLU A 3 27.90 -6.42 -26.05
N LEU A 4 27.39 -5.90 -24.93
CA LEU A 4 26.18 -6.42 -24.29
C LEU A 4 24.99 -6.32 -25.25
N SER A 5 24.14 -7.35 -25.25
CA SER A 5 22.89 -7.36 -26.01
C SER A 5 21.90 -6.30 -25.52
N THR A 6 20.92 -5.91 -26.35
CA THR A 6 19.88 -4.93 -25.99
C THR A 6 19.12 -5.32 -24.72
N GLN A 7 18.88 -6.62 -24.51
CA GLN A 7 18.17 -7.13 -23.34
C GLN A 7 19.02 -7.09 -22.06
N GLU A 8 20.35 -7.27 -22.18
CA GLU A 8 21.29 -7.14 -21.08
C GLU A 8 21.55 -5.67 -20.70
N ARG A 9 21.62 -4.77 -21.70
CA ARG A 9 21.69 -3.31 -21.45
C ARG A 9 20.42 -2.81 -20.77
N PHE A 10 19.26 -3.29 -21.18
CA PHE A 10 17.98 -2.97 -20.56
C PHE A 10 17.91 -3.39 -19.09
N LYS A 11 18.31 -4.62 -18.74
CA LYS A 11 18.30 -5.11 -17.35
C LYS A 11 19.30 -4.38 -16.44
N ARG A 12 20.39 -3.86 -17.01
CA ARG A 12 21.46 -3.19 -16.27
C ARG A 12 21.17 -1.72 -15.97
N GLY A 13 20.24 -1.07 -16.68
CA GLY A 13 20.03 0.37 -16.61
C GLY A 13 21.16 1.18 -17.26
N ALA A 14 20.98 2.49 -17.38
CA ALA A 14 21.96 3.38 -17.99
C ALA A 14 23.30 3.38 -17.23
N ALA A 15 24.41 3.38 -17.97
CA ALA A 15 25.75 3.30 -17.39
C ALA A 15 26.15 4.55 -16.60
N ASP A 16 25.47 5.68 -16.82
CA ASP A 16 25.68 6.96 -16.13
C ASP A 16 24.65 7.21 -15.01
N ALA A 17 23.81 6.23 -14.69
CA ALA A 17 22.68 6.39 -13.76
C ALA A 17 23.13 6.85 -12.37
N GLY A 18 24.18 6.27 -11.77
CA GLY A 18 24.64 6.70 -10.44
C GLY A 18 25.24 8.09 -10.44
N ARG A 19 26.10 8.42 -11.42
CA ARG A 19 26.63 9.79 -11.57
C ARG A 19 25.51 10.82 -11.69
N TYR A 20 24.44 10.49 -12.41
CA TYR A 20 23.30 11.38 -12.57
C TYR A 20 22.44 11.47 -11.30
N PHE A 21 22.23 10.34 -10.60
CA PHE A 21 21.59 10.34 -9.29
C PHE A 21 22.34 11.25 -8.30
N GLU A 22 23.66 11.12 -8.21
CA GLU A 22 24.51 11.96 -7.36
C GLU A 22 24.41 13.44 -7.73
N PHE A 23 24.43 13.76 -9.03
CA PHE A 23 24.24 15.12 -9.52
C PHE A 23 22.89 15.71 -9.08
N MET A 24 21.80 14.96 -9.24
CA MET A 24 20.47 15.41 -8.84
C MET A 24 20.30 15.47 -7.32
N ALA A 25 20.89 14.53 -6.58
CA ALA A 25 20.93 14.56 -5.12
C ALA A 25 21.62 15.82 -4.60
N GLN A 26 22.76 16.20 -5.19
CA GLN A 26 23.43 17.47 -4.84
C GLN A 26 22.59 18.69 -5.22
N PHE A 27 21.88 18.66 -6.35
CA PHE A 27 21.05 19.79 -6.79
C PHE A 27 19.90 20.10 -5.82
N VAL A 28 19.38 19.10 -5.12
CA VAL A 28 18.25 19.24 -4.17
C VAL A 28 18.66 19.18 -2.70
N ASP A 29 19.96 19.29 -2.39
CA ASP A 29 20.52 19.15 -1.04
C ASP A 29 20.13 17.82 -0.35
N PHE A 30 20.12 16.70 -1.09
CA PHE A 30 19.94 15.37 -0.51
C PHE A 30 21.25 14.86 0.11
N GLU A 31 21.44 15.14 1.41
CA GLU A 31 22.61 14.74 2.20
C GLU A 31 22.54 13.32 2.81
N PRO A 32 23.68 12.75 3.28
CA PRO A 32 23.71 11.45 3.97
C PRO A 32 22.81 11.34 5.21
N ASP A 33 22.63 12.42 5.98
CA ASP A 33 21.74 12.43 7.16
C ASP A 33 20.27 12.21 6.77
N HIS A 34 19.86 12.68 5.59
CA HIS A 34 18.52 12.38 5.06
C HIS A 34 18.33 10.89 4.78
N ALA A 35 19.34 10.25 4.16
CA ALA A 35 19.30 8.80 3.92
C ALA A 35 19.27 8.00 5.23
N GLU A 36 20.00 8.45 6.25
CA GLU A 36 19.96 7.87 7.60
C GLU A 36 18.59 8.03 8.25
N ALA A 37 17.98 9.21 8.19
CA ALA A 37 16.63 9.47 8.73
C ALA A 37 15.56 8.62 8.04
N ILE A 38 15.64 8.43 6.71
CA ILE A 38 14.76 7.51 5.96
C ILE A 38 14.94 6.08 6.47
N ARG A 39 16.18 5.62 6.63
CA ARG A 39 16.48 4.28 7.13
C ARG A 39 15.98 4.07 8.56
N ALA A 40 16.15 5.07 9.43
CA ALA A 40 15.72 5.03 10.82
C ALA A 40 14.19 4.98 10.96
N THR A 41 13.47 5.58 10.00
CA THR A 41 11.99 5.58 9.95
C THR A 41 11.40 4.49 9.06
N ARG A 42 12.23 3.56 8.56
CA ARG A 42 11.83 2.47 7.64
C ARG A 42 10.61 1.70 8.11
N ALA A 43 10.57 1.29 9.38
CA ALA A 43 9.48 0.49 9.93
C ALA A 43 8.12 1.22 9.85
N ILE A 44 8.13 2.55 10.03
CA ILE A 44 6.93 3.41 9.93
C ILE A 44 6.40 3.46 8.50
N VAL A 45 7.30 3.49 7.51
CA VAL A 45 6.89 3.46 6.10
C VAL A 45 6.43 2.05 5.73
N GLU A 46 7.17 1.01 6.11
CA GLU A 46 6.88 -0.39 5.77
C GLU A 46 5.51 -0.87 6.29
N GLN A 47 5.06 -0.39 7.46
CA GLN A 47 3.71 -0.70 7.97
C GLN A 47 2.59 -0.08 7.13
N HIS A 48 2.85 1.04 6.45
CA HIS A 48 1.87 1.75 5.62
C HIS A 48 1.99 1.41 4.12
N ILE A 49 2.96 0.58 3.70
CA ILE A 49 3.13 0.22 2.29
C ILE A 49 1.87 -0.41 1.68
N PRO A 50 1.14 -1.33 2.36
CA PRO A 50 -0.11 -1.86 1.82
C PRO A 50 -1.14 -0.78 1.49
N GLU A 51 -1.38 0.15 2.42
CA GLU A 51 -2.29 1.29 2.23
C GLU A 51 -1.81 2.20 1.11
N ILE A 52 -0.52 2.56 1.08
CA ILE A 52 0.08 3.36 0.01
C ILE A 52 -0.14 2.70 -1.35
N VAL A 53 0.08 1.38 -1.44
CA VAL A 53 -0.10 0.63 -2.68
C VAL A 53 -1.58 0.61 -3.08
N ALA A 54 -2.50 0.33 -2.16
CA ALA A 54 -3.93 0.38 -2.44
C ALA A 54 -4.37 1.75 -2.95
N ASP A 55 -3.95 2.83 -2.28
CA ASP A 55 -4.20 4.22 -2.66
C ASP A 55 -3.72 4.53 -4.08
N ILE A 56 -2.53 4.05 -4.47
CA ILE A 56 -2.00 4.20 -5.83
C ILE A 56 -2.95 3.57 -6.84
N TYR A 57 -3.42 2.35 -6.60
CA TYR A 57 -4.29 1.65 -7.54
C TYR A 57 -5.73 2.17 -7.54
N ALA A 58 -6.25 2.60 -6.40
CA ALA A 58 -7.51 3.33 -6.33
C ALA A 58 -7.44 4.61 -7.18
N GLN A 59 -6.36 5.38 -7.04
CA GLN A 59 -6.13 6.57 -7.86
C GLN A 59 -6.04 6.20 -9.35
N LEU A 60 -5.26 5.19 -9.74
CA LEU A 60 -5.12 4.79 -11.15
C LEU A 60 -6.42 4.25 -11.76
N LEU A 61 -7.23 3.50 -10.99
CA LEU A 61 -8.49 2.95 -11.46
C LEU A 61 -9.61 4.00 -11.52
N SER A 62 -9.53 5.07 -10.71
CA SER A 62 -10.52 6.15 -10.76
C SER A 62 -10.46 6.98 -12.05
N PHE A 63 -9.29 7.12 -12.69
CA PHE A 63 -9.12 7.87 -13.93
C PHE A 63 -9.20 6.96 -15.17
N PRO A 64 -10.11 7.21 -16.14
CA PRO A 64 -10.19 6.40 -17.36
C PRO A 64 -8.86 6.29 -18.13
N SER A 65 -8.12 7.39 -18.23
CA SER A 65 -6.83 7.46 -18.94
C SER A 65 -5.76 6.51 -18.39
N THR A 66 -5.79 6.20 -17.09
CA THR A 66 -4.85 5.27 -16.44
C THR A 66 -5.46 3.88 -16.23
N ARG A 67 -6.75 3.80 -15.92
CA ARG A 67 -7.48 2.55 -15.69
C ARG A 67 -7.36 1.58 -16.87
N LYS A 68 -7.37 2.09 -18.10
CA LYS A 68 -7.27 1.29 -19.34
C LYS A 68 -6.07 0.34 -19.39
N HIS A 69 -4.99 0.63 -18.65
CA HIS A 69 -3.79 -0.21 -18.60
C HIS A 69 -3.93 -1.44 -17.71
N PHE A 70 -5.04 -1.57 -16.97
CA PHE A 70 -5.34 -2.67 -16.06
C PHE A 70 -6.56 -3.48 -16.49
N LEU A 71 -7.01 -3.31 -17.74
CA LEU A 71 -8.18 -4.01 -18.27
C LEU A 71 -7.78 -5.08 -19.28
N LYS A 72 -8.53 -6.18 -19.26
CA LYS A 72 -8.55 -7.18 -20.32
C LYS A 72 -9.25 -6.61 -21.56
N ARG A 73 -9.16 -7.34 -22.68
CA ARG A 73 -9.81 -6.95 -23.95
C ARG A 73 -11.33 -6.84 -23.87
N ASP A 74 -11.96 -7.53 -22.94
CA ASP A 74 -13.41 -7.48 -22.69
C ASP A 74 -13.82 -6.32 -21.75
N GLY A 75 -12.86 -5.53 -21.26
CA GLY A 75 -13.09 -4.40 -20.36
C GLY A 75 -13.14 -4.76 -18.88
N SER A 76 -13.03 -6.04 -18.51
CA SER A 76 -12.90 -6.47 -17.10
C SER A 76 -11.50 -6.17 -16.54
N ILE A 77 -11.35 -6.11 -15.21
CA ILE A 77 -10.03 -5.94 -14.58
C ILE A 77 -9.16 -7.17 -14.86
N ASP A 78 -7.91 -6.91 -15.23
CA ASP A 78 -6.85 -7.92 -15.21
C ASP A 78 -6.26 -8.02 -13.79
N GLN A 79 -6.92 -8.80 -12.94
CA GLN A 79 -6.56 -8.89 -11.53
C GLN A 79 -5.18 -9.54 -11.32
N GLU A 80 -4.82 -10.57 -12.10
CA GLU A 80 -3.47 -11.17 -12.03
C GLU A 80 -2.39 -10.14 -12.34
N TYR A 81 -2.62 -9.28 -13.35
CA TYR A 81 -1.71 -8.20 -13.66
C TYR A 81 -1.70 -7.12 -12.56
N LEU A 82 -2.87 -6.78 -12.00
CA LEU A 82 -3.00 -5.82 -10.90
C LEU A 82 -2.19 -6.25 -9.67
N GLU A 83 -2.37 -7.49 -9.19
CA GLU A 83 -1.63 -8.10 -8.08
C GLU A 83 -0.12 -8.12 -8.35
N PHE A 84 0.26 -8.55 -9.56
CA PHE A 84 1.67 -8.56 -9.97
C PHE A 84 2.29 -7.15 -9.87
N ARG A 85 1.57 -6.11 -10.29
CA ARG A 85 2.03 -4.72 -10.22
C ARG A 85 2.03 -4.20 -8.77
N MET A 86 1.01 -4.52 -7.96
CA MET A 86 0.98 -4.21 -6.52
C MET A 86 2.20 -4.77 -5.79
N GLN A 87 2.58 -6.01 -6.06
CA GLN A 87 3.78 -6.63 -5.49
C GLN A 87 5.06 -5.87 -5.89
N HIS A 88 5.16 -5.43 -7.15
CA HIS A 88 6.32 -4.66 -7.63
C HIS A 88 6.39 -3.28 -6.98
N GLN A 89 5.25 -2.60 -6.81
CA GLN A 89 5.18 -1.32 -6.10
C GLN A 89 5.58 -1.47 -4.63
N ALA A 90 5.07 -2.49 -3.94
CA ALA A 90 5.49 -2.80 -2.58
C ALA A 90 7.01 -3.03 -2.47
N THR A 91 7.56 -3.82 -3.39
CA THR A 91 9.01 -4.11 -3.42
C THR A 91 9.82 -2.85 -3.67
N PHE A 92 9.36 -1.98 -4.58
CA PHE A 92 9.99 -0.68 -4.85
C PHE A 92 10.08 0.17 -3.59
N TRP A 93 8.95 0.42 -2.92
CA TRP A 93 8.92 1.30 -1.74
C TRP A 93 9.68 0.72 -0.55
N ARG A 94 9.63 -0.60 -0.35
CA ARG A 94 10.45 -1.28 0.67
C ARG A 94 11.95 -1.08 0.40
N ARG A 95 12.38 -1.25 -0.86
CA ARG A 95 13.78 -1.06 -1.24
C ARG A 95 14.20 0.40 -1.03
N THR A 96 13.36 1.36 -1.42
CA THR A 96 13.63 2.80 -1.19
C THR A 96 13.76 3.11 0.30
N ALA A 97 12.88 2.56 1.14
CA ALA A 97 12.90 2.75 2.60
C ALA A 97 14.12 2.13 3.30
N GLN A 98 14.92 1.29 2.63
CA GLN A 98 16.21 0.82 3.17
C GLN A 98 17.25 1.94 3.30
N GLY A 99 17.05 3.07 2.60
CA GLY A 99 17.96 4.21 2.66
C GLY A 99 19.35 3.89 2.09
N VAL A 100 19.43 2.99 1.10
CA VAL A 100 20.68 2.63 0.40
C VAL A 100 20.57 3.10 -1.05
N PHE A 101 21.29 4.16 -1.38
CA PHE A 101 21.20 4.88 -2.65
C PHE A 101 22.53 4.82 -3.41
N ASP A 102 22.91 3.63 -3.84
CA ASP A 102 24.13 3.36 -4.60
C ASP A 102 23.89 3.31 -6.13
N GLU A 103 24.95 3.05 -6.90
CA GLU A 103 24.89 2.89 -8.35
C GLU A 103 23.86 1.81 -8.78
N ASP A 104 23.69 0.75 -8.00
CA ASP A 104 22.74 -0.33 -8.30
C ASP A 104 21.28 0.07 -8.03
N TYR A 105 21.05 0.96 -7.07
CA TYR A 105 19.76 1.62 -6.88
C TYR A 105 19.48 2.64 -7.98
N ALA A 106 20.46 3.45 -8.38
CA ALA A 106 20.28 4.41 -9.47
C ALA A 106 19.96 3.72 -10.81
N ARG A 107 20.67 2.63 -11.14
CA ARG A 107 20.37 1.79 -12.31
C ARG A 107 19.00 1.13 -12.25
N PHE A 108 18.57 0.75 -11.05
CA PHE A 108 17.23 0.24 -10.84
C PHE A 108 16.16 1.30 -11.17
N LEU A 109 16.35 2.54 -10.76
CA LEU A 109 15.42 3.62 -11.09
C LEU A 109 15.35 3.86 -12.60
N ASP A 110 16.47 3.91 -13.32
CA ASP A 110 16.46 4.02 -14.79
C ASP A 110 15.71 2.86 -15.45
N TYR A 111 15.91 1.61 -14.97
CA TYR A 111 15.16 0.45 -15.41
C TYR A 111 13.64 0.61 -15.16
N VAL A 112 13.25 1.07 -13.97
CA VAL A 112 11.83 1.30 -13.63
C VAL A 112 11.23 2.38 -14.52
N GLY A 113 11.95 3.48 -14.77
CA GLY A 113 11.52 4.52 -15.71
C GLY A 113 11.25 3.93 -17.09
N ARG A 114 12.22 3.20 -17.65
CA ARG A 114 12.07 2.56 -18.98
C ARG A 114 10.89 1.60 -19.05
N ALA A 115 10.58 0.89 -17.97
CA ALA A 115 9.45 -0.04 -17.93
C ALA A 115 8.07 0.63 -18.13
N HIS A 116 7.99 1.95 -18.02
CA HIS A 116 6.79 2.74 -18.29
C HIS A 116 6.77 3.39 -19.68
N THR A 117 7.79 3.11 -20.51
CA THR A 117 7.89 3.64 -21.87
C THR A 117 8.08 2.52 -22.87
N SER A 118 8.00 2.86 -24.17
CA SER A 118 8.28 1.92 -25.26
C SER A 118 9.74 1.44 -25.31
N GLN A 119 10.61 2.01 -24.48
CA GLN A 119 11.99 1.55 -24.28
C GLN A 119 12.10 0.44 -23.22
N GLY A 120 10.96 -0.01 -22.69
CA GLY A 120 10.81 -1.03 -21.67
C GLY A 120 10.96 -2.47 -22.18
N ALA A 121 10.63 -3.43 -21.29
CA ALA A 121 10.58 -4.85 -21.64
C ALA A 121 9.44 -5.16 -22.62
N ASP A 122 8.35 -4.39 -22.53
CA ASP A 122 7.20 -4.45 -23.41
C ASP A 122 7.07 -3.13 -24.17
N PRO A 123 7.39 -3.08 -25.48
CA PRO A 123 7.33 -1.87 -26.26
C PRO A 123 5.89 -1.39 -26.52
N ALA A 124 4.86 -2.21 -26.23
CA ALA A 124 3.47 -1.80 -26.33
C ALA A 124 3.01 -0.97 -25.13
N ILE A 125 3.79 -0.95 -24.04
CA ILE A 125 3.49 -0.13 -22.87
C ILE A 125 4.07 1.27 -23.06
N TYR A 126 3.19 2.27 -22.96
CA TYR A 126 3.58 3.65 -22.80
C TYR A 126 2.62 4.31 -21.81
N ILE A 127 3.17 4.78 -20.69
CA ILE A 127 2.46 5.54 -19.67
C ILE A 127 2.94 6.98 -19.78
N PRO A 128 2.10 7.96 -20.13
CA PRO A 128 2.53 9.35 -20.25
C PRO A 128 3.22 9.87 -18.98
N GLU A 129 4.35 10.56 -19.16
CA GLU A 129 5.23 11.08 -18.10
C GLU A 129 4.47 11.77 -16.95
N ARG A 130 3.45 12.56 -17.29
CA ARG A 130 2.60 13.29 -16.34
C ARG A 130 2.02 12.42 -15.22
N TYR A 131 1.68 11.16 -15.53
CA TYR A 131 1.10 10.24 -14.55
C TYR A 131 2.15 9.69 -13.59
N VAL A 132 3.40 9.53 -14.06
CA VAL A 132 4.52 9.16 -13.19
C VAL A 132 4.84 10.31 -12.23
N ILE A 133 4.93 11.53 -12.75
CA ILE A 133 5.14 12.76 -11.95
C ILE A 133 4.03 12.91 -10.90
N GLY A 134 2.76 12.88 -11.34
CA GLY A 134 1.61 13.03 -10.45
C GLY A 134 1.55 11.94 -9.38
N MET A 135 1.89 10.70 -9.73
CA MET A 135 1.87 9.58 -8.79
C MET A 135 2.95 9.68 -7.71
N LEU A 136 4.14 10.17 -8.03
CA LEU A 136 5.17 10.41 -7.01
C LEU A 136 4.73 11.46 -6.00
N GLY A 137 4.16 12.58 -6.46
CA GLY A 137 3.59 13.59 -5.57
C GLY A 137 2.42 13.07 -4.72
N PHE A 138 1.59 12.19 -5.30
CA PHE A 138 0.53 11.51 -4.56
C PHE A 138 1.09 10.61 -3.45
N VAL A 139 2.12 9.81 -3.72
CA VAL A 139 2.78 8.96 -2.72
C VAL A 139 3.50 9.78 -1.65
N GLN A 140 4.12 10.90 -2.03
CA GLN A 140 4.75 11.83 -1.08
C GLN A 140 3.79 12.21 0.04
N GLN A 141 2.55 12.56 -0.29
CA GLN A 141 1.52 12.91 0.70
C GLN A 141 1.25 11.78 1.69
N ARG A 142 1.21 10.52 1.22
CA ARG A 142 0.94 9.36 2.08
C ARG A 142 2.13 9.08 3.00
N ILE A 143 3.35 9.14 2.49
CA ILE A 143 4.57 8.99 3.29
C ILE A 143 4.65 10.09 4.36
N THR A 144 4.39 11.35 3.99
CA THR A 144 4.36 12.45 4.97
C THR A 144 3.30 12.23 6.04
N ARG A 145 2.09 11.79 5.66
CA ARG A 145 1.01 11.47 6.61
C ARG A 145 1.40 10.34 7.57
N ALA A 146 1.93 9.24 7.03
CA ALA A 146 2.40 8.09 7.80
C ALA A 146 3.46 8.49 8.83
N LEU A 147 4.44 9.31 8.43
CA LEU A 147 5.47 9.80 9.34
C LEU A 147 4.92 10.78 10.38
N SER A 148 4.02 11.68 9.97
CA SER A 148 3.45 12.70 10.87
C SER A 148 2.58 12.09 11.97
N ALA A 149 1.95 10.95 11.70
CA ALA A 149 1.16 10.21 12.69
C ALA A 149 2.01 9.68 13.87
N GLU A 150 3.32 9.52 13.68
CA GLU A 150 4.23 8.95 14.68
C GLU A 150 5.06 9.99 15.43
N ILE A 151 4.78 11.30 15.25
CA ILE A 151 5.57 12.39 15.86
C ILE A 151 5.68 12.24 17.38
N GLU A 152 4.59 11.91 18.06
CA GLU A 152 4.56 11.76 19.52
C GLU A 152 5.36 10.54 19.99
N THR A 153 5.34 9.45 19.20
CA THR A 153 5.98 8.17 19.54
C THR A 153 7.48 8.17 19.26
N VAL A 154 7.88 8.70 18.10
CA VAL A 154 9.23 8.57 17.53
C VAL A 154 10.09 9.80 17.81
N GLY A 155 9.45 10.95 18.08
CA GLY A 155 10.10 12.21 18.34
C GLY A 155 10.13 13.12 17.12
N GLN A 156 9.76 14.39 17.35
CA GLN A 156 9.60 15.41 16.33
C GLN A 156 10.84 15.60 15.44
N ASP A 157 12.04 15.64 16.02
CA ASP A 157 13.28 15.91 15.27
C ASP A 157 13.60 14.84 14.22
N LEU A 158 13.42 13.56 14.57
CA LEU A 158 13.66 12.46 13.64
C LEU A 158 12.60 12.44 12.53
N VAL A 159 11.34 12.65 12.89
CA VAL A 159 10.23 12.68 11.92
C VAL A 159 10.38 13.84 10.93
N LEU A 160 10.71 15.04 11.39
CA LEU A 160 10.89 16.20 10.52
C LEU A 160 12.06 16.00 9.55
N ARG A 161 13.20 15.46 10.02
CA ARG A 161 14.34 15.12 9.15
C ARG A 161 14.00 14.02 8.15
N ALA A 162 13.24 13.01 8.56
CA ALA A 162 12.78 11.98 7.64
C ALA A 162 11.85 12.55 6.56
N ILE A 163 10.90 13.43 6.93
CA ILE A 163 10.03 14.12 5.98
C ILE A 163 10.85 14.97 5.00
N GLN A 164 11.83 15.72 5.47
CA GLN A 164 12.75 16.47 4.61
C GLN A 164 13.50 15.56 3.65
N GLY A 165 14.04 14.45 4.16
CA GLY A 165 14.76 13.47 3.34
C GLY A 165 13.89 12.79 2.29
N TRP A 166 12.65 12.41 2.63
CA TRP A 166 11.70 11.86 1.66
C TRP A 166 11.31 12.89 0.60
N ASN A 167 11.09 14.15 0.99
CA ASN A 167 10.73 15.21 0.04
C ASN A 167 11.84 15.44 -0.99
N THR A 168 13.10 15.56 -0.55
CA THR A 168 14.24 15.78 -1.46
C THR A 168 14.52 14.52 -2.29
N LEU A 169 14.48 13.32 -1.69
CA LEU A 169 14.62 12.06 -2.41
C LEU A 169 13.56 11.89 -3.51
N LEU A 170 12.29 12.22 -3.25
CA LEU A 170 11.22 12.05 -4.23
C LEU A 170 11.39 12.94 -5.46
N VAL A 171 12.02 14.12 -5.32
CA VAL A 171 12.43 14.94 -6.47
C VAL A 171 13.52 14.25 -7.29
N VAL A 172 14.52 13.64 -6.64
CA VAL A 172 15.56 12.84 -7.34
C VAL A 172 14.94 11.65 -8.06
N LEU A 173 14.05 10.91 -7.39
CA LEU A 173 13.32 9.78 -7.98
C LEU A 173 12.48 10.23 -9.18
N GLN A 174 11.80 11.37 -9.08
CA GLN A 174 11.02 11.92 -10.19
C GLN A 174 11.90 12.17 -11.41
N GLU A 175 13.04 12.83 -11.25
CA GLU A 175 13.95 13.09 -12.36
C GLU A 175 14.53 11.79 -12.94
N MET A 176 14.93 10.86 -12.07
CA MET A 176 15.44 9.54 -12.49
C MET A 176 14.43 8.72 -13.28
N LEU A 177 13.14 8.79 -12.93
CA LEU A 177 12.07 8.11 -13.67
C LEU A 177 11.67 8.87 -14.94
N SER A 178 11.82 10.19 -14.96
CA SER A 178 11.39 11.05 -16.08
C SER A 178 12.44 11.18 -17.18
N ARG A 179 13.74 11.07 -16.87
CA ARG A 179 14.84 11.21 -17.86
C ARG A 179 14.80 10.24 -19.05
N VAL A 180 14.01 9.16 -18.95
CA VAL A 180 13.86 8.17 -20.03
C VAL A 180 12.78 8.57 -21.05
N TYR A 181 11.97 9.57 -20.70
CA TYR A 181 10.95 10.14 -21.57
C TYR A 181 11.61 11.09 -22.58
N GLY A 182 11.12 11.07 -23.82
CA GLY A 182 11.55 11.97 -24.88
C GLY A 182 10.68 13.23 -24.97
N GLU A 183 10.77 13.94 -26.09
CA GLU A 183 10.08 15.23 -26.29
C GLU A 183 8.57 15.11 -26.61
N GLY A 184 8.06 13.90 -26.84
CA GLY A 184 6.68 13.66 -27.25
C GLY A 184 5.71 13.56 -26.07
N ARG A 185 4.71 14.45 -26.01
CA ARG A 185 3.56 14.34 -25.11
C ARG A 185 2.32 13.89 -25.89
N GLU A 186 1.63 12.88 -25.39
CA GLU A 186 0.32 12.50 -25.93
C GLU A 186 -0.77 13.50 -25.55
N ALA A 187 -1.79 13.62 -26.41
CA ALA A 187 -2.99 14.40 -26.14
C ALA A 187 -3.85 13.71 -25.07
N GLU A 188 -4.47 14.52 -24.20
CA GLU A 188 -5.23 14.03 -23.06
C GLU A 188 -6.75 14.14 -23.32
N SER A 189 -7.53 13.17 -22.82
CA SER A 189 -8.99 13.19 -22.96
C SER A 189 -9.68 14.09 -21.91
N TYR A 190 -8.98 14.46 -20.84
CA TYR A 190 -9.46 15.26 -19.70
C TYR A 190 -10.73 14.71 -19.05
N GLU A 191 -10.98 13.40 -19.18
CA GLU A 191 -12.12 12.76 -18.55
C GLU A 191 -12.01 12.84 -17.02
N PRO A 192 -13.07 13.23 -16.31
CA PRO A 192 -13.03 13.35 -14.86
C PRO A 192 -12.87 11.98 -14.20
N PRO A 193 -12.26 11.92 -13.01
CA PRO A 193 -12.22 10.68 -12.24
C PRO A 193 -13.61 10.23 -11.83
N GLN A 194 -13.77 8.92 -11.72
CA GLN A 194 -14.94 8.25 -11.18
C GLN A 194 -14.63 7.78 -9.77
N ALA A 195 -15.44 8.22 -8.79
CA ALA A 195 -15.29 7.78 -7.41
C ALA A 195 -15.50 6.27 -7.34
N LEU A 196 -14.65 5.56 -6.61
CA LEU A 196 -14.71 4.12 -6.42
C LEU A 196 -14.63 3.76 -4.93
N ASP A 197 -15.16 2.60 -4.59
CA ASP A 197 -15.00 1.97 -3.28
C ASP A 197 -13.63 1.29 -3.25
N ASP A 198 -12.72 1.82 -2.45
CA ASP A 198 -11.32 1.38 -2.39
C ASP A 198 -11.09 0.22 -1.42
N GLU A 199 -12.07 -0.13 -0.59
CA GLU A 199 -11.96 -1.18 0.43
C GLU A 199 -11.52 -2.55 -0.15
N PRO A 200 -12.05 -3.03 -1.29
CA PRO A 200 -11.54 -4.25 -1.91
C PRO A 200 -10.07 -4.15 -2.36
N LEU A 201 -9.63 -2.95 -2.80
CA LEU A 201 -8.24 -2.70 -3.20
C LEU A 201 -7.31 -2.67 -2.00
N GLN A 202 -7.76 -2.13 -0.85
CA GLN A 202 -7.04 -2.17 0.42
C GLN A 202 -6.76 -3.62 0.84
N GLN A 203 -7.79 -4.47 0.80
CA GLN A 203 -7.64 -5.89 1.14
C GLN A 203 -6.69 -6.60 0.16
N LEU A 204 -6.87 -6.40 -1.15
CA LEU A 204 -6.01 -7.02 -2.17
C LEU A 204 -4.53 -6.62 -2.03
N ALA A 205 -4.26 -5.33 -1.76
CA ALA A 205 -2.91 -4.83 -1.57
C ALA A 205 -2.26 -5.41 -0.31
N GLN A 206 -3.02 -5.51 0.79
CA GLN A 206 -2.57 -6.16 2.02
C GLN A 206 -2.18 -7.61 1.79
N GLU A 207 -3.06 -8.40 1.16
CA GLU A 207 -2.82 -9.82 0.88
C GLU A 207 -1.60 -10.02 -0.05
N THR A 208 -1.50 -9.18 -1.08
CA THR A 208 -0.37 -9.18 -2.02
C THR A 208 0.95 -8.85 -1.30
N TYR A 209 0.93 -7.85 -0.43
CA TYR A 209 2.10 -7.45 0.36
C TYR A 209 2.56 -8.58 1.29
N GLU A 210 1.64 -9.17 2.05
CA GLU A 210 1.92 -10.26 2.98
C GLU A 210 2.49 -11.49 2.28
N ARG A 211 1.90 -11.87 1.13
CA ARG A 211 2.39 -12.96 0.28
C ARG A 211 3.83 -12.69 -0.20
N SER A 212 4.16 -11.43 -0.51
CA SER A 212 5.49 -11.03 -0.95
C SER A 212 6.57 -11.16 0.15
N LEU A 213 6.18 -11.06 1.41
CA LEU A 213 7.08 -11.17 2.56
C LEU A 213 7.30 -12.61 3.02
N GLY A 214 6.51 -13.57 2.53
CA GLY A 214 6.49 -14.93 3.06
C GLY A 214 6.11 -14.96 4.54
N LEU A 215 5.39 -13.94 5.04
CA LEU A 215 4.93 -13.91 6.43
C LEU A 215 3.92 -15.04 6.65
N PRO A 216 4.07 -15.84 7.72
CA PRO A 216 3.13 -16.89 8.03
C PRO A 216 1.87 -16.27 8.62
N GLN A 217 0.82 -16.14 7.82
CA GLN A 217 -0.53 -16.04 8.36
C GLN A 217 -1.04 -17.44 8.64
N SER A 218 -1.52 -17.69 9.86
CA SER A 218 -1.99 -18.98 10.39
C SER A 218 -2.23 -20.02 9.31
N VAL A 219 -1.20 -20.85 9.08
CA VAL A 219 -1.12 -21.63 7.86
C VAL A 219 -1.79 -22.98 8.09
N GLU A 220 -3.00 -23.15 7.60
CA GLU A 220 -3.44 -24.50 7.27
C GLU A 220 -2.57 -24.97 6.10
N MET A 221 -1.73 -25.98 6.30
CA MET A 221 -0.94 -26.57 5.23
C MET A 221 -1.80 -27.58 4.50
N ARG A 222 -2.13 -27.33 3.23
CA ARG A 222 -2.83 -28.32 2.39
C ARG A 222 -1.87 -29.02 1.44
N GLU A 223 -2.23 -30.26 1.14
CA GLU A 223 -1.59 -31.01 0.06
C GLU A 223 -2.27 -30.64 -1.25
N VAL A 224 -1.48 -30.16 -2.20
CA VAL A 224 -1.95 -29.80 -3.54
C VAL A 224 -1.26 -30.69 -4.56
N HIS A 225 -2.05 -31.34 -5.41
CA HIS A 225 -1.56 -32.06 -6.57
C HIS A 225 -1.03 -31.07 -7.62
N VAL A 226 0.19 -31.29 -8.13
CA VAL A 226 0.84 -30.31 -9.02
C VAL A 226 1.33 -30.86 -10.36
N ALA A 227 1.61 -32.16 -10.44
CA ALA A 227 2.12 -32.82 -11.64
C ALA A 227 2.16 -34.34 -11.48
N SER A 228 2.33 -35.06 -12.58
CA SER A 228 2.78 -36.45 -12.56
C SER A 228 4.31 -36.51 -12.54
N VAL A 229 4.91 -37.54 -11.95
CA VAL A 229 6.37 -37.78 -11.98
C VAL A 229 6.86 -37.87 -13.43
N ALA A 230 6.02 -38.38 -14.34
CA ALA A 230 6.33 -38.47 -15.77
C ALA A 230 6.60 -37.11 -16.43
N ASP A 231 6.04 -36.01 -15.90
CA ASP A 231 6.25 -34.66 -16.43
C ASP A 231 7.71 -34.20 -16.32
N PHE A 232 8.49 -34.81 -15.42
CA PHE A 232 9.90 -34.49 -15.16
C PHE A 232 10.87 -35.40 -15.93
N VAL A 233 10.35 -36.33 -16.74
CA VAL A 233 11.19 -37.24 -17.56
C VAL A 233 11.84 -36.48 -18.72
N ALA A 234 11.18 -35.44 -19.24
CA ALA A 234 11.67 -34.62 -20.35
C ALA A 234 12.39 -33.32 -19.90
N LYS A 235 12.23 -32.90 -18.64
CA LYS A 235 12.78 -31.68 -18.06
C LYS A 235 13.06 -31.89 -16.57
N ASP A 236 14.22 -31.46 -16.08
CA ASP A 236 14.63 -31.55 -14.67
C ASP A 236 13.78 -30.71 -13.70
N ARG A 237 12.88 -29.86 -14.21
CA ARG A 237 12.07 -28.92 -13.42
C ARG A 237 10.76 -28.53 -14.10
N LYS A 238 9.82 -28.03 -13.30
CA LYS A 238 8.53 -27.49 -13.72
C LYS A 238 8.11 -26.33 -12.82
N ILE A 239 7.52 -25.29 -13.42
CA ILE A 239 6.86 -24.22 -12.64
C ILE A 239 5.40 -24.62 -12.47
N VAL A 240 4.92 -24.57 -11.24
CA VAL A 240 3.54 -24.88 -10.87
C VAL A 240 2.94 -23.67 -10.16
N LYS A 241 1.65 -23.42 -10.36
CA LYS A 241 0.87 -22.44 -9.59
C LYS A 241 0.03 -23.23 -8.60
N ALA A 242 0.14 -22.92 -7.31
CA ALA A 242 -0.67 -23.54 -6.25
C ALA A 242 -0.97 -22.49 -5.17
N GLU A 243 -2.25 -22.31 -4.81
CA GLU A 243 -2.67 -21.38 -3.74
C GLU A 243 -2.09 -19.95 -3.92
N GLY A 244 -2.13 -19.43 -5.16
CA GLY A 244 -1.58 -18.11 -5.49
C GLY A 244 -0.04 -18.01 -5.49
N LEU A 245 0.67 -19.10 -5.20
CA LEU A 245 2.13 -19.17 -5.22
C LEU A 245 2.65 -19.72 -6.55
N SER A 246 3.69 -19.07 -7.08
CA SER A 246 4.50 -19.59 -8.16
C SER A 246 5.64 -20.41 -7.55
N ILE A 247 5.68 -21.71 -7.83
CA ILE A 247 6.64 -22.65 -7.22
C ILE A 247 7.42 -23.36 -8.32
N GLY A 248 8.74 -23.40 -8.20
CA GLY A 248 9.60 -24.23 -9.03
C GLY A 248 9.77 -25.58 -8.36
N VAL A 249 9.33 -26.64 -9.01
CA VAL A 249 9.54 -28.04 -8.60
C VAL A 249 10.68 -28.60 -9.44
N PHE A 250 11.62 -29.28 -8.80
CA PHE A 250 12.85 -29.79 -9.39
C PHE A 250 13.02 -31.26 -9.02
N PHE A 251 13.47 -32.06 -9.97
CA PHE A 251 13.92 -33.42 -9.77
C PHE A 251 15.36 -33.54 -10.27
N VAL A 252 16.31 -33.50 -9.33
CA VAL A 252 17.75 -33.39 -9.61
C VAL A 252 18.48 -34.41 -8.76
N ASP A 253 19.37 -35.18 -9.37
CA ASP A 253 20.17 -36.22 -8.71
C ASP A 253 19.33 -37.22 -7.87
N GLY A 254 18.10 -37.52 -8.33
CA GLY A 254 17.17 -38.42 -7.65
C GLY A 254 16.44 -37.80 -6.46
N GLN A 255 16.60 -36.49 -6.21
CA GLN A 255 15.96 -35.77 -5.12
C GLN A 255 14.94 -34.74 -5.63
N TRP A 256 13.86 -34.59 -4.87
CA TRP A 256 12.80 -33.63 -5.13
C TRP A 256 13.02 -32.36 -4.31
N HIS A 257 12.94 -31.22 -4.97
CA HIS A 257 12.98 -29.90 -4.34
C HIS A 257 11.84 -29.04 -4.85
N ALA A 258 11.22 -28.24 -3.98
CA ALA A 258 10.30 -27.21 -4.39
C ALA A 258 10.60 -25.90 -3.68
N LEU A 259 10.85 -24.85 -4.46
CA LEU A 259 11.20 -23.51 -4.01
C LEU A 259 10.23 -22.47 -4.55
N HIS A 260 10.00 -21.42 -3.80
CA HIS A 260 9.26 -20.26 -4.30
C HIS A 260 9.97 -19.68 -5.53
N ASN A 261 9.23 -19.53 -6.63
CA ASN A 261 9.75 -19.11 -7.93
C ASN A 261 9.70 -17.57 -8.07
N SER A 262 10.21 -16.87 -7.07
CA SER A 262 10.30 -15.41 -7.03
C SER A 262 11.57 -14.99 -6.30
N CYS A 263 12.50 -14.37 -7.03
CA CYS A 263 13.79 -13.93 -6.50
C CYS A 263 13.61 -12.88 -5.40
N LEU A 264 14.29 -13.04 -4.26
CA LEU A 264 14.23 -12.08 -3.15
C LEU A 264 14.70 -10.67 -3.52
N HIS A 265 15.47 -10.52 -4.60
CA HIS A 265 15.95 -9.22 -5.08
C HIS A 265 14.86 -8.41 -5.83
N ARG A 266 14.27 -8.95 -6.91
CA ARG A 266 13.29 -8.22 -7.76
C ARG A 266 12.13 -9.08 -8.26
N GLY A 267 11.83 -10.20 -7.61
CA GLY A 267 10.71 -11.07 -7.96
C GLY A 267 10.88 -11.89 -9.24
N GLY A 268 12.07 -11.89 -9.85
CA GLY A 268 12.34 -12.66 -11.06
C GLY A 268 12.10 -14.16 -10.90
N SER A 269 11.57 -14.81 -11.94
CA SER A 269 11.29 -16.26 -11.95
C SER A 269 12.59 -17.07 -11.88
N VAL A 270 13.00 -17.42 -10.67
CA VAL A 270 14.27 -18.12 -10.39
C VAL A 270 14.29 -19.51 -11.03
N CYS A 271 13.15 -20.20 -11.12
CA CYS A 271 13.04 -21.53 -11.73
C CYS A 271 13.40 -21.55 -13.23
N LYS A 272 13.29 -20.42 -13.94
CA LYS A 272 13.72 -20.29 -15.34
C LYS A 272 15.24 -20.09 -15.49
N GLY A 273 15.94 -19.91 -14.37
CA GLY A 273 17.37 -19.68 -14.32
C GLY A 273 18.22 -20.91 -14.56
N PRO A 274 19.50 -20.75 -14.92
CA PRO A 274 20.44 -21.86 -14.95
C PRO A 274 20.56 -22.51 -13.57
N LEU A 275 20.75 -23.84 -13.58
CA LEU A 275 20.99 -24.65 -12.38
C LEU A 275 22.25 -25.47 -12.64
N GLU A 276 23.29 -25.20 -11.87
CA GLU A 276 24.57 -25.88 -12.00
C GLU A 276 25.07 -26.26 -10.61
N ASN A 277 25.44 -27.53 -10.41
CA ASN A 277 25.99 -28.03 -9.13
C ASN A 277 25.12 -27.70 -7.90
N GLY A 278 23.79 -27.78 -8.02
CA GLY A 278 22.85 -27.47 -6.95
C GLY A 278 22.67 -25.96 -6.67
N ILE A 279 23.25 -25.08 -7.51
CA ILE A 279 23.09 -23.63 -7.42
C ILE A 279 22.13 -23.15 -8.49
N LEU A 280 21.00 -22.61 -8.07
CA LEU A 280 19.98 -22.02 -8.92
C LEU A 280 20.22 -20.52 -9.04
N THR A 281 20.53 -20.06 -10.26
CA THR A 281 20.90 -18.67 -10.51
C THR A 281 19.76 -17.91 -11.17
N CYS A 282 19.27 -16.84 -10.54
CA CYS A 282 18.19 -16.02 -11.08
C CYS A 282 18.57 -15.43 -12.45
N PRO A 283 17.75 -15.62 -13.51
CA PRO A 283 18.08 -15.19 -14.87
C PRO A 283 17.96 -13.66 -15.09
N TRP A 284 17.56 -12.92 -14.06
CA TRP A 284 17.42 -11.47 -14.15
C TRP A 284 18.69 -10.74 -13.73
N HIS A 285 19.24 -11.07 -12.56
CA HIS A 285 20.35 -10.32 -11.96
C HIS A 285 21.44 -11.23 -11.38
N GLY A 286 21.41 -12.55 -11.67
CA GLY A 286 22.47 -13.47 -11.27
C GLY A 286 22.51 -13.85 -9.79
N TYR A 287 21.46 -13.55 -9.01
CA TYR A 287 21.40 -13.95 -7.60
C TYR A 287 21.31 -15.47 -7.48
N GLU A 288 22.18 -16.05 -6.67
CA GLU A 288 22.41 -17.49 -6.60
C GLU A 288 21.83 -18.07 -5.32
N TYR A 289 21.05 -19.14 -5.46
CA TYR A 289 20.40 -19.83 -4.35
C TYR A 289 20.81 -21.29 -4.31
N LYS A 290 21.06 -21.83 -3.11
CA LYS A 290 21.20 -23.29 -2.93
C LYS A 290 19.85 -23.95 -3.17
N LEU A 291 19.76 -24.85 -4.15
CA LEU A 291 18.51 -25.56 -4.49
C LEU A 291 17.95 -26.32 -3.28
N GLU A 292 18.83 -26.96 -2.52
CA GLU A 292 18.46 -27.80 -1.39
C GLU A 292 17.79 -26.99 -0.27
N THR A 293 18.33 -25.82 0.07
CA THR A 293 17.94 -25.05 1.26
C THR A 293 17.15 -23.79 0.94
N GLY A 294 17.15 -23.36 -0.31
CA GLY A 294 16.64 -22.06 -0.75
C GLY A 294 17.53 -20.88 -0.34
N GLU A 295 18.63 -21.11 0.38
CA GLU A 295 19.52 -20.07 0.92
C GLU A 295 20.16 -19.24 -0.19
N LEU A 296 20.13 -17.92 -0.03
CA LEU A 296 20.81 -16.99 -0.91
C LEU A 296 22.33 -16.98 -0.59
N LEU A 297 23.19 -17.22 -1.59
CA LEU A 297 24.64 -17.31 -1.36
C LEU A 297 25.25 -15.99 -0.87
N LEU A 298 24.68 -14.86 -1.28
CA LEU A 298 25.16 -13.53 -0.89
C LEU A 298 24.77 -13.14 0.55
N ASP A 299 23.69 -13.71 1.08
CA ASP A 299 23.20 -13.47 2.43
C ASP A 299 22.61 -14.76 3.02
N PRO A 300 23.34 -15.45 3.92
CA PRO A 300 22.91 -16.73 4.49
C PRO A 300 21.66 -16.62 5.37
N ASN A 301 21.26 -15.40 5.77
CA ASN A 301 20.01 -15.18 6.51
C ASN A 301 18.78 -15.14 5.59
N ALA A 302 18.97 -14.89 4.30
CA ALA A 302 17.92 -14.84 3.31
C ALA A 302 17.74 -16.19 2.61
N ARG A 303 16.49 -16.63 2.41
CA ARG A 303 16.20 -17.89 1.69
C ARG A 303 14.84 -17.85 0.99
N LEU A 304 14.75 -18.52 -0.15
CA LEU A 304 13.48 -18.81 -0.81
C LEU A 304 12.67 -19.79 0.06
N PRO A 305 11.37 -19.54 0.26
CA PRO A 305 10.49 -20.52 0.90
C PRO A 305 10.56 -21.88 0.21
N ARG A 306 10.58 -22.94 1.03
CA ARG A 306 10.60 -24.34 0.60
C ARG A 306 9.24 -24.96 0.82
N PHE A 307 8.85 -25.81 -0.12
CA PHE A 307 7.60 -26.58 -0.02
C PHE A 307 7.94 -28.07 0.03
N PRO A 308 7.49 -28.82 1.05
CA PRO A 308 7.68 -30.26 1.07
C PRO A 308 7.03 -30.91 -0.15
N VAL A 309 7.78 -31.82 -0.80
CA VAL A 309 7.31 -32.62 -1.94
C VAL A 309 7.02 -34.02 -1.44
N GLU A 310 5.83 -34.54 -1.77
CA GLU A 310 5.43 -35.92 -1.49
C GLU A 310 5.04 -36.61 -2.79
N ILE A 311 5.51 -37.84 -2.98
CA ILE A 311 5.20 -38.65 -4.15
C ILE A 311 4.25 -39.78 -3.74
N ARG A 312 3.09 -39.85 -4.37
CA ARG A 312 2.09 -40.91 -4.14
C ARG A 312 1.58 -41.42 -5.47
N ASP A 313 1.65 -42.73 -5.68
CA ASP A 313 1.14 -43.40 -6.89
C ASP A 313 1.64 -42.81 -8.22
N GLY A 314 2.88 -42.32 -8.25
CA GLY A 314 3.46 -41.67 -9.44
C GLY A 314 3.06 -40.21 -9.63
N GLU A 315 2.34 -39.62 -8.68
CA GLU A 315 1.90 -38.23 -8.69
C GLU A 315 2.67 -37.40 -7.66
N VAL A 316 2.90 -36.13 -7.99
CA VAL A 316 3.66 -35.15 -7.20
C VAL A 316 2.69 -34.23 -6.45
N TYR A 317 2.80 -34.23 -5.13
CA TYR A 317 2.05 -33.35 -4.23
C TYR A 317 3.00 -32.37 -3.54
N LEU A 318 2.55 -31.13 -3.34
CA LEU A 318 3.24 -30.15 -2.51
C LEU A 318 2.43 -29.87 -1.25
N ARG A 319 3.10 -29.74 -0.12
CA ARG A 319 2.50 -29.11 1.07
C ARG A 319 2.71 -27.61 0.98
N VAL A 320 1.63 -26.88 0.69
CA VAL A 320 1.65 -25.43 0.52
C VAL A 320 0.79 -24.75 1.59
N PRO A 321 1.18 -23.52 1.99
CA PRO A 321 0.35 -22.72 2.87
C PRO A 321 -0.94 -22.31 2.17
N VAL A 322 -2.09 -22.53 2.80
CA VAL A 322 -3.37 -21.98 2.35
C VAL A 322 -3.74 -20.78 3.18
N LEU A 323 -3.94 -19.65 2.51
CA LEU A 323 -4.49 -18.46 3.12
C LEU A 323 -5.98 -18.70 3.34
N ALA A 324 -6.41 -18.84 4.59
CA ALA A 324 -7.83 -18.91 4.93
C ALA A 324 -8.44 -17.50 4.86
N ARG A 325 -8.70 -16.99 3.66
CA ARG A 325 -9.50 -15.78 3.41
C ARG A 325 -10.34 -15.97 2.14
N GLU A 326 -11.51 -15.35 2.11
CA GLU A 326 -12.29 -15.24 0.87
C GLU A 326 -11.45 -14.46 -0.14
N GLU A 327 -11.15 -15.06 -1.30
CA GLU A 327 -10.45 -14.36 -2.38
C GLU A 327 -11.24 -13.10 -2.75
N VAL A 328 -10.60 -11.94 -2.68
CA VAL A 328 -11.22 -10.69 -3.12
C VAL A 328 -11.19 -10.66 -4.64
N GLU A 329 -12.35 -10.82 -5.28
CA GLU A 329 -12.50 -10.58 -6.71
C GLU A 329 -12.79 -9.09 -6.96
N ILE A 330 -11.92 -8.43 -7.72
CA ILE A 330 -12.09 -7.01 -8.04
C ILE A 330 -12.92 -6.85 -9.32
N SER A 331 -14.05 -6.15 -9.19
CA SER A 331 -14.98 -5.85 -10.27
C SER A 331 -15.23 -4.35 -10.37
N LEU A 332 -14.98 -3.74 -11.53
CA LEU A 332 -15.24 -2.30 -11.75
C LEU A 332 -16.70 -1.94 -11.44
N LYS A 333 -17.64 -2.82 -11.79
CA LYS A 333 -19.06 -2.59 -11.54
C LYS A 333 -19.33 -2.43 -10.05
N ASP A 334 -18.75 -3.30 -9.23
CA ASP A 334 -18.98 -3.30 -7.79
C ASP A 334 -18.23 -2.15 -7.11
N LEU A 335 -16.99 -1.87 -7.53
CA LEU A 335 -16.24 -0.70 -7.05
C LEU A 335 -17.03 0.61 -7.25
N PHE A 336 -17.62 0.83 -8.43
CA PHE A 336 -18.38 2.05 -8.71
C PHE A 336 -19.77 2.04 -8.07
N ALA A 337 -20.50 0.93 -8.12
CA ALA A 337 -21.83 0.82 -7.52
C ALA A 337 -21.78 0.99 -5.99
N ASN A 338 -20.78 0.42 -5.34
CA ASN A 338 -20.57 0.58 -3.90
C ASN A 338 -20.19 2.02 -3.55
N ALA A 339 -19.39 2.69 -4.38
CA ALA A 339 -19.06 4.10 -4.19
C ALA A 339 -20.31 4.98 -4.28
N GLU A 340 -21.16 4.74 -5.27
CA GLU A 340 -22.45 5.44 -5.42
C GLU A 340 -23.36 5.19 -4.21
N ALA A 341 -23.46 3.94 -3.74
CA ALA A 341 -24.23 3.60 -2.54
C ALA A 341 -23.67 4.28 -1.28
N LYS A 342 -22.34 4.26 -1.07
CA LYS A 342 -21.65 4.97 0.03
C LYS A 342 -21.88 6.48 -0.06
N ALA A 343 -21.87 7.06 -1.26
CA ALA A 343 -22.14 8.48 -1.47
C ALA A 343 -23.60 8.86 -1.19
N GLN A 344 -24.56 8.01 -1.60
CA GLN A 344 -25.99 8.21 -1.30
C GLN A 344 -26.31 8.11 0.18
N ASN A 345 -25.54 7.28 0.92
CA ASN A 345 -25.66 7.13 2.36
C ASN A 345 -24.76 8.10 3.15
N ARG A 346 -24.09 9.06 2.48
CA ARG A 346 -23.23 10.03 3.16
C ARG A 346 -24.08 11.13 3.79
N LEU A 347 -24.14 11.09 5.11
CA LEU A 347 -24.77 12.11 5.93
C LEU A 347 -24.15 13.49 5.67
N ALA A 348 -24.99 14.53 5.65
CA ALA A 348 -24.52 15.91 5.59
C ALA A 348 -23.66 16.24 6.82
N ALA A 349 -22.87 17.31 6.75
CA ALA A 349 -21.95 17.69 7.82
C ALA A 349 -22.65 17.89 9.18
N ASN A 350 -23.93 18.31 9.16
CA ASN A 350 -24.78 18.51 10.33
C ASN A 350 -25.70 17.30 10.64
N GLU A 351 -25.45 16.15 10.04
CA GLU A 351 -26.24 14.94 10.22
C GLU A 351 -25.42 13.82 10.89
N PHE A 352 -26.10 12.94 11.61
CA PHE A 352 -25.53 11.75 12.24
C PHE A 352 -26.52 10.58 12.14
N ALA A 353 -26.01 9.35 12.03
CA ALA A 353 -26.86 8.17 12.14
C ALA A 353 -27.19 7.97 13.62
N VAL A 354 -28.48 7.77 13.93
CA VAL A 354 -28.97 7.53 15.30
C VAL A 354 -28.25 6.33 15.93
N ALA A 355 -27.95 5.30 15.14
CA ALA A 355 -27.24 4.11 15.58
C ALA A 355 -25.78 4.36 16.01
N ASP A 356 -25.15 5.43 15.51
CA ASP A 356 -23.75 5.76 15.81
C ASP A 356 -23.56 6.42 17.18
N VAL A 357 -24.64 6.89 17.80
CA VAL A 357 -24.59 7.64 19.05
C VAL A 357 -25.48 6.91 20.05
N LYS A 358 -24.92 5.90 20.74
CA LYS A 358 -25.64 5.11 21.74
C LYS A 358 -25.91 5.95 23.00
N PRO A 359 -26.87 5.57 23.87
CA PRO A 359 -27.10 6.26 25.14
C PRO A 359 -25.80 6.44 25.94
N GLY A 360 -25.56 7.67 26.41
CA GLY A 360 -24.34 8.08 27.10
C GLY A 360 -23.15 8.38 26.19
N GLN A 361 -23.33 8.38 24.87
CA GLN A 361 -22.27 8.77 23.92
C GLN A 361 -22.43 10.20 23.42
N ILE A 362 -21.30 10.75 22.99
CA ILE A 362 -21.19 12.07 22.37
C ILE A 362 -20.63 11.90 20.96
N LYS A 363 -21.19 12.59 19.97
CA LYS A 363 -20.68 12.64 18.60
C LYS A 363 -20.56 14.08 18.15
N MET A 364 -19.47 14.40 17.46
CA MET A 364 -19.30 15.72 16.87
C MET A 364 -19.91 15.74 15.46
N VAL A 365 -20.65 16.79 15.16
CA VAL A 365 -21.09 17.17 13.81
C VAL A 365 -20.72 18.63 13.56
N THR A 366 -20.92 19.10 12.32
CA THR A 366 -20.57 20.45 11.90
C THR A 366 -21.79 21.18 11.34
N VAL A 367 -22.15 22.32 11.93
CA VAL A 367 -23.23 23.20 11.45
C VAL A 367 -22.59 24.49 10.92
N GLY A 368 -22.56 24.65 9.59
CA GLY A 368 -21.78 25.71 8.96
C GLY A 368 -20.28 25.54 9.24
N ASP A 369 -19.66 26.52 9.90
CA ASP A 369 -18.25 26.45 10.34
C ASP A 369 -18.10 26.09 11.83
N VAL A 370 -19.19 25.70 12.50
CA VAL A 370 -19.20 25.47 13.95
C VAL A 370 -19.25 23.98 14.26
N ALA A 371 -18.29 23.50 15.06
CA ALA A 371 -18.31 22.16 15.63
C ALA A 371 -19.38 22.08 16.75
N VAL A 372 -20.25 21.09 16.68
CA VAL A 372 -21.37 20.87 17.59
C VAL A 372 -21.27 19.46 18.17
N ALA A 373 -21.35 19.34 19.50
CA ALA A 373 -21.42 18.07 20.19
C ALA A 373 -22.88 17.65 20.32
N VAL A 374 -23.20 16.45 19.83
CA VAL A 374 -24.49 15.77 19.94
C VAL A 374 -24.41 14.73 21.04
N TYR A 375 -25.35 14.77 21.97
CA TYR A 375 -25.44 13.90 23.14
C TYR A 375 -26.66 12.99 23.01
N ASN A 376 -26.51 11.71 23.31
CA ASN A 376 -27.66 10.81 23.50
C ASN A 376 -27.89 10.58 25.01
N VAL A 377 -28.95 11.17 25.55
CA VAL A 377 -29.39 10.98 26.93
C VAL A 377 -30.58 10.04 26.93
N ASP A 378 -30.33 8.76 27.22
CA ASP A 378 -31.35 7.71 27.33
C ASP A 378 -32.31 7.60 26.11
N GLY A 379 -31.78 7.85 24.92
CA GLY A 379 -32.51 7.83 23.64
C GLY A 379 -32.98 9.20 23.15
N ALA A 380 -32.90 10.24 23.98
CA ALA A 380 -33.18 11.62 23.57
C ALA A 380 -31.90 12.34 23.15
N PHE A 381 -31.95 13.04 22.02
CA PHE A 381 -30.78 13.73 21.47
C PHE A 381 -30.78 15.22 21.79
N PHE A 382 -29.65 15.72 22.27
CA PHE A 382 -29.40 17.14 22.56
C PHE A 382 -28.12 17.58 21.86
N ALA A 383 -27.96 18.88 21.63
CA ALA A 383 -26.75 19.39 20.98
C ALA A 383 -26.31 20.75 21.55
N THR A 384 -25.00 20.91 21.74
CA THR A 384 -24.38 22.17 22.16
C THR A 384 -23.14 22.47 21.33
N GLN A 385 -22.66 23.71 21.32
CA GLN A 385 -21.34 24.02 20.77
C GLN A 385 -20.30 23.05 21.36
N ASN A 386 -19.36 22.58 20.55
CA ASN A 386 -18.37 21.61 21.01
C ASN A 386 -17.29 22.28 21.88
N THR A 387 -17.06 23.57 21.71
CA THR A 387 -16.02 24.32 22.42
C THR A 387 -16.51 24.77 23.79
N CYS A 388 -15.87 24.28 24.85
CA CYS A 388 -16.13 24.68 26.24
C CYS A 388 -15.88 26.17 26.44
N THR A 389 -16.81 26.86 27.12
CA THR A 389 -16.76 28.31 27.39
C THR A 389 -15.70 28.75 28.39
N HIS A 390 -14.99 27.82 29.05
CA HIS A 390 -13.89 28.16 29.94
C HIS A 390 -12.62 28.53 29.16
N THR A 391 -11.97 27.54 28.54
CA THR A 391 -10.70 27.72 27.82
C THR A 391 -10.67 26.98 26.49
N GLY A 392 -11.84 26.63 25.94
CA GLY A 392 -11.96 26.07 24.60
C GLY A 392 -11.88 24.55 24.46
N GLY A 393 -11.95 23.79 25.56
CA GLY A 393 -11.83 22.33 25.50
C GLY A 393 -12.94 21.63 24.69
N PRO A 394 -12.63 20.49 24.02
CA PRO A 394 -13.58 19.75 23.18
C PRO A 394 -14.55 18.92 24.03
N LEU A 395 -15.83 19.27 24.00
CA LEU A 395 -16.86 18.61 24.81
C LEU A 395 -17.24 17.22 24.29
N ASN A 396 -17.04 16.94 23.00
CA ASN A 396 -17.22 15.61 22.41
C ASN A 396 -16.25 14.56 22.96
N GLU A 397 -15.13 15.00 23.54
CA GLU A 397 -14.14 14.14 24.23
C GLU A 397 -14.38 14.08 25.75
N GLY A 398 -15.45 14.72 26.22
CA GLY A 398 -15.85 14.72 27.62
C GLY A 398 -16.55 13.42 28.04
N SER A 399 -16.98 13.40 29.30
CA SER A 399 -17.82 12.33 29.84
C SER A 399 -19.23 12.84 30.11
N THR A 400 -20.23 11.98 29.98
CA THR A 400 -21.62 12.29 30.30
C THR A 400 -22.11 11.56 31.54
N ASP A 401 -22.92 12.24 32.34
CA ASP A 401 -23.70 11.66 33.45
C ASP A 401 -25.14 12.17 33.36
N GLY A 402 -26.03 11.34 32.79
CA GLY A 402 -27.40 11.74 32.44
C GLY A 402 -27.39 12.96 31.50
N VAL A 403 -28.00 14.06 31.94
CA VAL A 403 -28.06 15.33 31.19
C VAL A 403 -26.79 16.18 31.32
N LYS A 404 -25.75 15.71 32.01
CA LYS A 404 -24.54 16.50 32.24
C LYS A 404 -23.42 16.07 31.32
N VAL A 405 -22.66 17.03 30.81
CA VAL A 405 -21.34 16.79 30.18
C VAL A 405 -20.25 17.42 31.04
N VAL A 406 -19.14 16.71 31.21
CA VAL A 406 -17.93 17.19 31.90
C VAL A 406 -16.82 17.37 30.86
N CYS A 407 -16.34 18.61 30.74
CA CYS A 407 -15.22 18.97 29.86
C CYS A 407 -13.93 18.25 30.29
N PRO A 408 -13.20 17.60 29.36
CA PRO A 408 -12.04 16.79 29.71
C PRO A 408 -10.82 17.60 30.17
N TRP A 409 -10.75 18.90 29.85
CA TRP A 409 -9.57 19.70 30.18
C TRP A 409 -9.53 20.19 31.63
N HIS A 410 -10.61 20.84 32.07
CA HIS A 410 -10.64 21.54 33.37
C HIS A 410 -11.87 21.18 34.21
N GLY A 411 -12.66 20.18 33.78
CA GLY A 411 -13.77 19.64 34.56
C GLY A 411 -15.03 20.52 34.61
N SER A 412 -15.14 21.58 33.80
CA SER A 412 -16.39 22.36 33.72
C SER A 412 -17.54 21.45 33.31
N CYS A 413 -18.64 21.55 34.06
CA CYS A 413 -19.81 20.70 33.89
C CYS A 413 -21.00 21.53 33.41
N PHE A 414 -21.70 21.04 32.40
CA PHE A 414 -22.84 21.72 31.78
C PHE A 414 -24.04 20.78 31.67
N ASP A 415 -25.25 21.33 31.72
CA ASP A 415 -26.48 20.64 31.36
C ASP A 415 -26.66 20.71 29.85
N VAL A 416 -26.65 19.56 29.17
CA VAL A 416 -26.71 19.47 27.70
C VAL A 416 -28.08 19.85 27.14
N THR A 417 -29.13 19.87 27.97
CA THR A 417 -30.51 20.17 27.53
C THR A 417 -30.75 21.66 27.32
N ASN A 418 -30.00 22.50 28.02
CA ASN A 418 -30.19 23.96 28.03
C ASN A 418 -28.88 24.76 28.01
N GLY A 419 -27.72 24.09 28.07
CA GLY A 419 -26.39 24.68 28.02
C GLY A 419 -25.93 25.31 29.34
N SER A 420 -26.72 25.30 30.41
CA SER A 420 -26.39 25.98 31.66
C SER A 420 -25.16 25.37 32.35
N VAL A 421 -24.41 26.21 33.06
CA VAL A 421 -23.27 25.76 33.87
C VAL A 421 -23.79 25.07 35.13
N VAL A 422 -23.42 23.80 35.30
CA VAL A 422 -23.70 23.01 36.51
C VAL A 422 -22.57 23.14 37.51
N ALA A 423 -21.32 23.12 37.04
CA ALA A 423 -20.14 23.35 37.87
C ALA A 423 -19.02 24.02 37.07
N GLY A 424 -18.32 24.95 37.71
CA GLY A 424 -17.19 25.66 37.11
C GLY A 424 -15.99 24.75 36.80
N PRO A 425 -14.92 25.30 36.20
CA PRO A 425 -14.56 26.73 36.21
C PRO A 425 -15.25 27.64 35.18
N ALA A 426 -15.96 27.12 34.18
CA ALA A 426 -16.75 27.95 33.26
C ALA A 426 -17.80 28.80 34.02
N THR A 427 -18.03 30.02 33.56
CA THR A 427 -19.06 30.93 34.11
C THR A 427 -20.17 31.24 33.11
N GLU A 428 -19.92 31.00 31.81
CA GLU A 428 -20.86 31.27 30.73
C GLU A 428 -21.51 29.97 30.23
N PRO A 429 -22.81 29.96 29.91
CA PRO A 429 -23.51 28.79 29.38
C PRO A 429 -23.07 28.47 27.95
N LEU A 430 -23.23 27.21 27.55
CA LEU A 430 -23.05 26.76 26.18
C LEU A 430 -24.20 27.22 25.29
N ARG A 431 -23.91 27.54 24.03
CA ARG A 431 -24.94 27.64 23.00
C ARG A 431 -25.51 26.25 22.71
N THR A 432 -26.83 26.13 22.68
CA THR A 432 -27.54 24.91 22.27
C THR A 432 -27.98 24.98 20.80
N TYR A 433 -28.17 23.81 20.20
CA TYR A 433 -28.65 23.62 18.83
C TYR A 433 -29.87 22.69 18.83
N THR A 434 -30.72 22.81 17.81
CA THR A 434 -31.89 21.94 17.69
C THR A 434 -31.50 20.63 17.03
N VAL A 435 -31.90 19.50 17.61
CA VAL A 435 -31.77 18.18 16.98
C VAL A 435 -33.14 17.72 16.51
N VAL A 436 -33.25 17.38 15.23
CA VAL A 436 -34.44 16.78 14.62
C VAL A 436 -34.08 15.37 14.17
N VAL A 437 -34.84 14.38 14.60
CA VAL A 437 -34.64 12.98 14.20
C VAL A 437 -35.73 12.56 13.23
N GLU A 438 -35.34 12.13 12.04
CA GLU A 438 -36.22 11.61 11.00
C GLU A 438 -35.79 10.19 10.63
N GLY A 439 -36.51 9.18 11.11
CA GLY A 439 -36.15 7.78 10.93
C GLY A 439 -34.83 7.45 11.64
N GLU A 440 -33.82 7.03 10.88
CA GLU A 440 -32.50 6.63 11.39
C GLU A 440 -31.47 7.77 11.36
N ILE A 441 -31.85 8.96 10.91
CA ILE A 441 -30.96 10.12 10.76
C ILE A 441 -31.36 11.23 11.73
N GLY A 442 -30.40 11.71 12.51
CA GLY A 442 -30.51 12.94 13.27
C GLY A 442 -29.84 14.09 12.53
N ARG A 443 -30.49 15.26 12.49
CA ARG A 443 -30.00 16.50 11.90
C ARG A 443 -29.93 17.60 12.95
N VAL A 444 -28.84 18.37 12.93
CA VAL A 444 -28.62 19.52 13.81
C VAL A 444 -28.80 20.83 13.03
N THR A 445 -29.54 21.78 13.58
CA THR A 445 -29.81 23.10 12.98
C THR A 445 -29.59 24.25 13.94
#